data_AF-A0A932XJ70-F1
#
_entry.id   AF-A0A932XJ70-F1
#
_cell.length_a   1.000
_cell.length_b   1.000
_cell.length_c   1.000
_cell.angle_alpha   90.00
_cell.angle_beta   90.00
_cell.angle_gamma   90.00
#
_symmetry.space_group_name_H-M   'P 1'
#
loop_
_entity.id
_entity.type
_entity.pdbx_description
1 polymer ?
#
loop_
_entity_poly.entity_id
_entity_poly.type
_entity_poly.pdbx_seq_one_letter_code
_entity_poly.pdbx_strand_id
1 'polypeptide(L)' 'FQPFATIYEERFPPHWGPWRRVVAQVVEKFLACGILEHGFARVRCGGCRHKYLLAFSCKCR' A
#
# COMPACT_ATOMS: atom_id res chain seq x y z
N PHE A 1 -0.69 9.81 -7.48
CA PHE A 1 -0.38 10.28 -6.11
C PHE A 1 0.74 11.31 -6.11
N GLN A 2 1.88 11.04 -6.74
CA GLN A 2 3.04 11.97 -6.73
C GLN A 2 2.69 13.43 -7.09
N PRO A 3 1.96 13.73 -8.19
CA PRO A 3 1.63 15.12 -8.50
C PRO A 3 0.81 15.82 -7.40
N PHE A 4 -0.09 15.07 -6.74
CA PHE A 4 -0.88 15.58 -5.62
C PHE A 4 -0.02 15.84 -4.38
N ALA A 5 0.89 14.92 -4.06
CA ALA A 5 1.80 15.06 -2.93
C ALA A 5 2.73 16.28 -3.08
N THR A 6 3.22 16.55 -4.30
CA THR A 6 4.10 17.69 -4.58
C THR A 6 3.42 19.04 -4.37
N ILE A 7 2.13 19.16 -4.68
CA ILE A 7 1.38 20.43 -4.56
C ILE A 7 0.68 20.59 -3.20
N TYR A 8 0.80 19.61 -2.30
CA TYR A 8 -0.06 19.56 -1.12
C TYR A 8 0.10 20.81 -0.25
N GLU A 9 1.34 21.07 0.18
CA GLU A 9 1.69 22.16 1.11
C GLU A 9 1.31 23.55 0.57
N GLU A 10 1.28 23.74 -0.74
CA GLU A 10 0.93 25.02 -1.35
C GLU A 10 -0.58 25.28 -1.32
N ARG A 11 -1.40 24.25 -1.54
CA ARG A 11 -2.81 24.43 -1.90
C ARG A 11 -3.82 23.99 -0.84
N PHE A 12 -3.47 23.03 0.00
CA PHE A 12 -4.42 22.30 0.82
C PHE A 12 -4.37 22.56 2.35
N PRO A 13 -3.29 23.11 2.96
CA PRO A 13 -3.28 23.35 4.41
C PRO A 13 -4.44 24.18 4.96
N PRO A 14 -4.96 25.22 4.26
CA PRO A 14 -6.07 26.02 4.78
C PRO A 14 -7.35 25.21 5.06
N HIS A 15 -7.59 24.12 4.32
CA HIS A 15 -8.80 23.30 4.47
C HIS A 15 -8.55 21.99 5.24
N TRP A 16 -7.37 21.38 5.08
CA TRP A 16 -7.12 20.00 5.53
C TRP A 16 -6.00 19.88 6.57
N GLY A 17 -5.37 21.00 6.93
CA GLY A 17 -4.23 21.03 7.83
C GLY A 17 -2.91 20.61 7.16
N PRO A 18 -1.82 20.57 7.95
CA PRO A 18 -0.48 20.26 7.42
C PRO A 18 -0.38 18.82 6.93
N TRP A 19 0.57 18.56 6.02
CA TRP A 19 0.80 17.20 5.52
C TRP A 19 1.21 16.25 6.63
N ARG A 20 0.49 15.12 6.73
CA ARG A 20 0.83 14.05 7.66
C ARG A 20 1.59 12.97 6.93
N ARG A 21 2.80 12.64 7.40
CA ARG A 21 3.65 11.57 6.82
C ARG A 21 2.94 10.23 6.66
N VAL A 22 1.98 9.92 7.55
CA VAL A 22 1.17 8.70 7.48
C VAL A 22 0.37 8.58 6.18
N VAL A 23 -0.03 9.69 5.56
CA VAL A 23 -0.80 9.70 4.31
C VAL A 23 0.03 9.11 3.17
N ALA A 24 1.27 9.58 2.99
CA ALA A 24 2.18 9.03 2.00
C ALA A 24 2.43 7.54 2.22
N GLN A 25 2.75 7.17 3.46
CA GLN A 25 3.05 5.78 3.82
C GLN A 25 1.88 4.82 3.54
N VAL A 26 0.65 5.23 3.84
CA VAL A 26 -0.54 4.41 3.60
C VAL A 26 -0.85 4.32 2.11
N VAL A 27 -0.75 5.43 1.37
CA VAL A 27 -1.01 5.41 -0.08
C VAL A 27 0.04 4.58 -0.81
N GLU A 28 1.32 4.69 -0.46
CA GLU A 28 2.39 3.85 -1.03
C GLU A 28 2.12 2.35 -0.78
N LYS A 29 1.76 1.98 0.45
CA LYS A 29 1.37 0.59 0.78
C LYS A 29 0.14 0.12 -0.01
N PHE A 30 -0.84 1.00 -0.18
CA PHE A 30 -2.04 0.69 -0.96
C PHE A 30 -1.72 0.49 -2.45
N LEU A 31 -0.88 1.36 -3.02
CA LEU A 31 -0.46 1.25 -4.43
C LEU A 31 0.40 0.00 -4.69
N ALA A 32 1.15 -0.46 -3.68
CA ALA A 32 1.92 -1.70 -3.76
C ALA A 32 1.09 -2.97 -3.49
N CYS A 33 -0.13 -2.83 -2.98
CA CYS A 33 -0.97 -3.94 -2.51
C CYS A 33 -1.34 -4.90 -3.64
N GLY A 34 -1.28 -6.21 -3.36
CA GLY A 34 -1.77 -7.23 -4.29
C GLY A 34 -0.86 -7.50 -5.49
N ILE A 35 0.27 -6.80 -5.60
CA ILE A 35 1.25 -6.97 -6.69
C ILE A 35 2.35 -7.92 -6.22
N LEU A 36 2.58 -9.01 -6.96
CA LEU A 36 3.57 -10.02 -6.61
C LEU A 36 5.01 -9.48 -6.58
N GLU A 37 5.34 -8.52 -7.46
CA GLU A 37 6.66 -7.88 -7.50
C GLU A 37 7.01 -7.14 -6.19
N HIS A 38 6.01 -6.72 -5.42
CA HIS A 38 6.19 -6.06 -4.12
C HIS A 38 6.19 -7.04 -2.94
N GLY A 39 6.18 -8.35 -3.21
CA GLY A 39 6.31 -9.40 -2.20
C GLY A 39 5.07 -10.30 -2.10
N PHE A 40 5.32 -11.57 -1.80
CA PHE A 40 4.28 -12.59 -1.68
C PHE A 40 4.67 -13.70 -0.71
N ALA A 41 3.66 -14.36 -0.17
CA ALA A 41 3.82 -15.64 0.52
C ALA A 41 3.63 -16.79 -0.48
N ARG A 42 4.46 -17.82 -0.37
CA ARG A 42 4.23 -19.11 -1.04
C ARG A 42 3.40 -19.98 -0.12
N VAL A 43 2.15 -20.24 -0.48
CA VAL A 43 1.26 -21.07 0.31
C VAL A 43 1.22 -22.47 -0.30
N ARG A 44 1.35 -23.49 0.55
CA ARG A 44 1.21 -24.89 0.18
C ARG A 44 0.17 -25.54 1.09
N CYS A 45 -0.85 -26.15 0.50
CA CYS A 45 -1.78 -26.99 1.26
C CYS A 45 -1.09 -28.30 1.64
N GLY A 46 -1.16 -28.66 2.93
CA GLY A 46 -0.57 -29.91 3.46
C GLY A 46 -1.26 -31.18 2.94
N GLY A 47 -2.58 -31.14 2.74
CA GLY A 47 -3.37 -32.29 2.29
C GLY A 47 -3.31 -32.54 0.78
N CYS A 48 -3.73 -31.57 -0.04
CA CYS A 48 -3.81 -31.74 -1.50
C CYS A 48 -2.53 -31.34 -2.25
N ARG A 49 -1.51 -30.82 -1.56
CA ARG A 49 -0.23 -30.33 -2.12
C ARG A 49 -0.36 -29.18 -3.13
N HIS A 50 -1.54 -28.59 -3.30
CA HIS A 50 -1.73 -27.40 -4.13
C HIS A 50 -0.86 -26.24 -3.63
N LYS A 51 -0.26 -25.50 -4.56
CA LYS A 51 0.63 -24.37 -4.28
C LYS A 51 0.12 -23.15 -5.03
N TYR A 52 0.10 -22.01 -4.35
CA TYR A 52 -0.21 -20.73 -4.97
C TYR A 52 0.60 -19.62 -4.33
N LEU A 53 0.73 -18.52 -5.07
CA LEU A 53 1.36 -17.30 -4.59
C LEU A 53 0.26 -16.37 -4.06
N LEU A 54 0.45 -15.89 -2.84
CA LEU A 54 -0.43 -14.92 -2.21
C LEU A 54 0.31 -13.60 -2.08
N ALA A 55 -0.10 -12.61 -2.88
CA ALA A 55 0.42 -11.25 -2.75
C ALA A 55 0.09 -10.67 -1.38
N PHE A 56 0.96 -9.80 -0.87
CA PHE A 56 0.70 -9.12 0.40
C PHE A 56 -0.41 -8.07 0.27
N SER A 57 -1.14 -7.91 1.37
CA SER A 57 -2.24 -6.96 1.51
C SER A 57 -1.76 -5.68 2.20
N CYS A 58 -2.33 -4.53 1.84
CA CYS A 58 -2.12 -3.27 2.55
C CYS A 58 -2.95 -3.15 3.83
N LYS A 59 -3.83 -4.12 4.13
CA LYS A 59 -4.53 -4.15 5.41
C LYS A 59 -3.52 -4.29 6.54
N CYS A 60 -3.50 -3.29 7.41
CA CYS A 60 -2.80 -3.36 8.70
C CYS A 60 -3.73 -4.01 9.74
N ARG A 61 -3.15 -4.48 10.85
CA ARG A 61 -3.85 -5.22 11.92
C ARG A 61 -4.92 -4.37 12.60
#